data_AF-U5HAT1-F1
#
_entry.id   AF-U5HAT1-F1
#
_cell.length_a   1.000
_cell.length_b   1.000
_cell.length_c   1.000
_cell.angle_alpha   90.00
_cell.angle_beta   90.00
_cell.angle_gamma   90.00
#
_symmetry.space_group_name_H-M   'P 1'
#
loop_
_entity.id
_entity.type
_entity.pdbx_description
1 polymer ?
#
loop_
_entity_poly.entity_id
_entity_poly.type
_entity_poly.pdbx_seq_one_letter_code
_entity_poly.pdbx_strand_id
1 'polypeptide(L)'
;MVQFDYKGEKGFGHVIEGVDDTTERDKDGDKLRDYTGGEKGEEFKRYFAHEIIGNLLGLEARRWRKPRRVDTRKNEERVRAFRKGYDAYDWTKMLTRTSEVGRAAGVVRKG
;
A
#
# COMPACT_ATOMS: atom_id res chain seq x y z
N MET A 1 -1.02 -12.20 -2.82
CA MET A 1 -1.81 -12.22 -4.07
C MET A 1 -1.38 -11.03 -4.92
N VAL A 2 -1.26 -11.22 -6.24
CA VAL A 2 -0.97 -10.17 -7.24
C VAL A 2 -2.13 -10.14 -8.22
N GLN A 3 -2.80 -8.99 -8.34
CA GLN A 3 -3.96 -8.80 -9.24
C GLN A 3 -3.58 -7.85 -10.37
N PHE A 4 -4.13 -8.08 -11.56
CA PHE A 4 -3.87 -7.25 -12.73
C PHE A 4 -5.14 -6.78 -13.44
N ASP A 5 -6.30 -7.05 -12.86
CA ASP A 5 -7.59 -6.54 -13.33
C ASP A 5 -8.33 -5.77 -12.22
N TYR A 6 -9.25 -4.90 -12.61
CA TYR A 6 -9.99 -4.05 -11.68
C TYR A 6 -11.08 -4.79 -10.89
N LYS A 7 -11.48 -5.99 -11.35
CA LYS A 7 -12.50 -6.80 -10.67
C LYS A 7 -11.88 -7.79 -9.67
N GLY A 8 -10.56 -8.00 -9.73
CA GLY A 8 -9.86 -8.99 -8.92
C GLY A 8 -10.13 -10.43 -9.36
N GLU A 9 -10.68 -10.66 -10.54
CA GLU A 9 -10.95 -11.99 -11.10
C GLU A 9 -9.66 -12.64 -11.62
N LYS A 10 -8.66 -11.83 -11.97
CA LYS A 10 -7.42 -12.29 -12.59
C LYS A 10 -6.22 -11.90 -11.73
N GLY A 11 -5.48 -12.93 -11.32
CA GLY A 11 -4.31 -12.74 -10.51
C GLY A 11 -3.60 -14.04 -10.19
N PHE A 12 -2.43 -13.90 -9.57
CA PHE A 12 -1.67 -15.01 -9.03
C PHE A 12 -1.74 -15.00 -7.50
N GLY A 13 -2.06 -16.14 -6.91
CA GLY A 13 -2.11 -16.35 -5.47
C GLY A 13 -1.20 -17.50 -5.07
N HIS A 14 -0.41 -17.29 -4.02
CA HIS A 14 0.31 -18.35 -3.32
C HIS A 14 0.05 -18.14 -1.83
N VAL A 15 -0.28 -19.22 -1.12
CA VAL A 15 -0.49 -19.19 0.34
C VAL A 15 0.87 -19.34 0.99
N ILE A 16 1.20 -18.40 1.89
CA ILE A 16 2.43 -18.46 2.68
C ILE A 16 2.04 -19.08 4.01
N GLU A 17 2.63 -20.22 4.34
CA GLU A 17 2.36 -20.95 5.58
C GLU A 17 3.30 -20.49 6.70
N GLY A 18 3.07 -20.94 7.94
CA GLY A 18 3.99 -20.80 9.10
C GLY A 18 4.53 -19.40 9.46
N VAL A 19 3.83 -18.32 9.09
CA VAL A 19 4.05 -16.99 9.68
C VAL A 19 3.43 -17.01 11.08
N ASP A 20 4.21 -17.33 12.12
CA ASP A 20 3.74 -17.23 13.50
C ASP A 20 3.56 -15.75 13.87
N ASP A 21 2.49 -15.41 14.59
CA ASP A 21 2.04 -14.03 14.85
C ASP A 21 2.89 -13.35 15.95
N THR A 22 4.21 -13.50 15.87
CA THR A 22 5.16 -12.97 16.85
C THR A 22 5.35 -11.46 16.65
N THR A 23 5.09 -10.71 17.71
CA THR A 23 5.11 -9.24 17.73
C THR A 23 6.45 -8.67 18.21
N GLU A 24 7.55 -9.38 17.95
CA GLU A 24 8.87 -8.87 18.35
C GLU A 24 9.36 -7.80 17.35
N ARG A 25 9.74 -6.65 17.90
CA ARG A 25 10.23 -5.48 17.14
C ARG A 25 11.74 -5.42 17.26
N ASP A 26 12.43 -5.33 16.12
CA ASP A 26 13.85 -5.03 16.06
C ASP A 26 14.15 -3.58 16.50
N LYS A 27 15.40 -3.30 16.88
CA LYS A 27 15.86 -2.02 17.47
C LYS A 27 15.64 -0.79 16.57
N ASP A 28 15.27 -0.98 15.30
CA ASP A 28 14.94 0.07 14.32
C ASP A 28 13.42 0.37 14.21
N GLY A 29 12.60 -0.33 15.02
CA GLY A 29 11.15 -0.16 15.09
C GLY A 29 10.38 -0.77 13.92
N ASP A 30 11.05 -1.49 13.04
CA ASP A 30 10.39 -2.35 12.06
C ASP A 30 9.93 -3.65 12.75
N LYS A 31 8.90 -4.30 12.21
CA LYS A 31 8.40 -5.58 12.72
C LYS A 31 9.31 -6.69 12.19
N LEU A 32 9.88 -7.51 13.07
CA LEU A 32 10.48 -8.78 12.68
C LEU A 32 9.31 -9.73 12.42
N ARG A 33 8.81 -9.75 11.19
CA ARG A 33 7.89 -10.79 10.76
C ARG A 33 8.73 -12.00 10.43
N ASP A 34 8.64 -13.02 11.27
CA ASP A 34 9.12 -14.36 10.95
C ASP A 34 8.25 -14.91 9.82
N TYR A 35 8.87 -15.29 8.71
CA TYR A 35 8.18 -15.71 7.50
C TYR A 35 8.55 -17.17 7.17
N THR A 36 8.41 -18.09 8.11
CA THR A 36 8.68 -19.51 7.86
C THR A 36 7.52 -20.19 7.12
N GLY A 37 7.56 -20.32 5.79
CA GLY A 37 6.39 -20.80 5.04
C GLY A 37 6.65 -21.39 3.68
N GLY A 38 6.89 -22.70 3.62
CA GLY A 38 6.93 -23.49 2.38
C GLY A 38 6.91 -25.00 2.66
N GLU A 39 6.41 -25.79 1.70
CA GLU A 39 6.23 -27.27 1.79
C GLU A 39 7.51 -28.07 2.10
N LYS A 40 8.68 -27.43 2.18
CA LYS A 40 9.94 -28.01 2.65
C LYS A 40 10.82 -26.97 3.35
N GLY A 41 10.35 -26.36 4.44
CA GLY A 41 11.23 -25.66 5.39
C GLY A 41 12.06 -24.48 4.85
N GLU A 42 11.75 -23.95 3.67
CA GLU A 42 12.38 -22.74 3.13
C GLU A 42 11.61 -21.50 3.59
N GLU A 43 12.34 -20.54 4.18
CA GLU A 43 11.80 -19.27 4.68
C GLU A 43 11.33 -18.39 3.51
N PHE A 44 10.11 -17.84 3.61
CA PHE A 44 9.58 -16.90 2.63
C PHE A 44 10.33 -15.58 2.69
N LYS A 45 10.95 -15.19 1.58
CA LYS A 45 11.83 -14.02 1.51
C LYS A 45 11.08 -12.71 1.83
N ARG A 46 11.53 -11.98 2.86
CA ARG A 46 10.99 -10.65 3.28
C ARG A 46 10.80 -9.65 2.13
N TYR A 47 11.71 -9.64 1.15
CA TYR A 47 11.67 -8.71 0.02
C TYR A 47 11.17 -9.33 -1.30
N PHE A 48 10.53 -10.50 -1.27
CA PHE A 48 10.12 -11.26 -2.46
C PHE A 48 9.41 -10.41 -3.53
N ALA A 49 8.35 -9.69 -3.16
CA ALA A 49 7.62 -8.84 -4.11
C ALA A 49 8.46 -7.67 -4.63
N HIS A 50 9.31 -7.09 -3.77
CA HIS A 50 10.19 -5.99 -4.11
C HIS A 50 11.29 -6.43 -5.10
N GLU A 51 11.81 -7.65 -4.94
CA GLU A 51 12.77 -8.27 -5.85
C GLU A 51 12.16 -8.48 -7.24
N ILE A 52 10.95 -9.04 -7.32
CA ILE A 52 10.24 -9.26 -8.59
C ILE A 52 10.04 -7.93 -9.32
N ILE A 53 9.48 -6.92 -8.64
CA ILE A 53 9.25 -5.60 -9.24
C ILE A 53 10.58 -4.92 -9.62
N GLY A 54 11.59 -5.02 -8.75
CA GLY A 54 12.92 -4.46 -9.00
C GLY A 54 13.57 -5.04 -10.25
N ASN A 55 13.56 -6.36 -10.40
CA ASN A 55 14.08 -7.05 -11.57
C ASN A 55 13.28 -6.70 -12.83
N LEU A 56 11.94 -6.70 -12.74
CA LEU A 56 11.05 -6.33 -13.85
C LEU A 56 11.33 -4.90 -14.37
N LEU A 57 11.65 -3.98 -13.46
CA LEU A 57 11.96 -2.59 -13.78
C LEU A 57 13.45 -2.31 -14.03
N GLY A 58 14.32 -3.33 -14.00
CA GLY A 58 15.77 -3.17 -14.18
C GLY A 58 16.45 -2.34 -13.08
N LEU A 59 15.90 -2.34 -11.86
CA LEU A 59 16.41 -1.57 -10.73
C LEU A 59 17.48 -2.35 -9.97
N GLU A 60 18.57 -1.66 -9.63
CA GLU A 60 19.61 -2.20 -8.74
C GLU A 60 19.04 -2.61 -7.37
N ALA A 61 19.57 -3.70 -6.80
CA ALA A 61 19.13 -4.28 -5.53
C ALA A 61 19.00 -3.26 -4.39
N ARG A 62 19.92 -2.30 -4.30
CA ARG A 62 19.93 -1.26 -3.25
C ARG A 62 18.70 -0.33 -3.27
N ARG A 63 17.95 -0.27 -4.38
CA ARG A 63 16.77 0.58 -4.51
C ARG A 63 15.52 -0.04 -3.88
N TRP A 64 15.47 -1.37 -3.79
CA TRP A 64 14.30 -2.11 -3.31
C TRP A 64 14.58 -2.96 -2.07
N ARG A 65 15.84 -3.32 -1.82
CA ARG A 65 16.29 -4.01 -0.60
C ARG A 65 16.60 -2.98 0.48
N LYS A 66 15.94 -3.08 1.64
CA LYS A 66 16.05 -2.11 2.76
C LYS A 66 15.87 -0.65 2.29
N PRO A 67 14.71 -0.29 1.72
CA PRO A 67 14.47 1.05 1.20
C PRO A 67 14.67 2.09 2.30
N ARG A 68 15.34 3.19 1.97
CA ARG A 68 15.57 4.29 2.92
C ARG A 68 14.25 4.96 3.27
N ARG A 69 14.05 5.32 4.54
CA ARG A 69 12.93 6.16 4.96
C ARG A 69 12.95 7.46 4.15
N VAL A 70 11.79 7.82 3.58
CA VAL A 70 11.65 9.09 2.87
C VAL A 70 11.58 10.22 3.89
N ASP A 71 12.20 11.35 3.58
CA ASP A 71 12.12 12.56 4.40
C ASP A 71 10.68 13.06 4.46
N THR A 72 10.10 13.03 5.66
CA THR A 72 8.70 13.39 5.91
C THR A 72 8.41 14.85 5.62
N ARG A 73 9.43 15.73 5.73
CA ARG A 73 9.30 17.15 5.39
C ARG A 73 8.96 17.38 3.92
N LYS A 74 9.31 16.44 3.03
CA LYS A 74 9.00 16.50 1.59
C LYS A 74 7.69 15.84 1.22
N ASN A 75 6.95 15.27 2.18
CA ASN A 75 5.72 14.55 1.87
C ASN A 75 4.64 15.46 1.28
N GLU A 76 4.50 16.70 1.75
CA GLU A 76 3.53 17.65 1.20
C GLU A 76 3.75 17.89 -0.30
N GLU A 77 5.01 18.10 -0.70
CA GLU A 77 5.38 18.30 -2.10
C GLU A 77 5.09 17.06 -2.95
N ARG A 78 5.46 15.87 -2.46
CA ARG A 78 5.20 14.58 -3.13
C ARG A 78 3.71 14.33 -3.33
N VAL A 79 2.90 14.60 -2.31
CA VAL A 79 1.44 14.46 -2.37
C VAL A 79 0.86 15.48 -3.36
N ARG A 80 1.34 16.73 -3.35
CA ARG A 80 0.91 17.75 -4.31
C ARG A 80 1.24 17.36 -5.75
N ALA A 81 2.42 16.81 -5.99
CA ALA A 81 2.82 16.33 -7.32
C ALA A 81 1.95 15.16 -7.79
N PHE A 82 1.70 14.16 -6.92
CA PHE A 82 0.80 13.05 -7.23
C PHE A 82 -0.62 13.53 -7.55
N ARG A 83 -1.16 14.45 -6.74
CA ARG A 83 -2.51 14.99 -6.93
C ARG A 83 -2.71 15.57 -8.31
N LYS A 84 -1.73 16.28 -8.88
CA LYS A 84 -1.85 16.87 -10.24
C LYS A 84 -2.25 15.84 -11.32
N GLY A 85 -1.77 14.60 -11.22
CA GLY A 85 -2.10 13.54 -12.19
C GLY A 85 -3.35 12.72 -11.82
N TYR A 86 -3.68 12.67 -10.54
CA TYR A 86 -4.81 11.87 -10.04
C TYR A 86 -6.12 12.65 -9.94
N ASP A 87 -6.07 13.99 -9.93
CA ASP A 87 -7.19 14.87 -9.57
C ASP A 87 -8.46 14.63 -10.41
N ALA A 88 -8.29 14.27 -11.68
CA ALA A 88 -9.38 13.99 -12.62
C ALA A 88 -10.10 12.66 -12.35
N TYR A 89 -9.45 11.72 -11.67
CA TYR A 89 -9.98 10.38 -11.38
C TYR A 89 -10.49 10.25 -9.93
N ASP A 90 -10.37 11.32 -9.14
CA ASP A 90 -10.78 11.35 -7.75
C ASP A 90 -12.31 11.52 -7.61
N TRP A 91 -13.01 10.39 -7.60
CA TRP A 91 -14.45 10.33 -7.39
C TRP A 91 -14.88 10.76 -5.98
N THR A 92 -13.97 10.80 -5.00
CA THR A 92 -14.33 11.12 -3.61
C THR A 92 -14.81 12.55 -3.42
N LYS A 93 -14.45 13.46 -4.34
CA LYS A 93 -14.96 14.84 -4.41
C LYS A 93 -16.49 14.91 -4.54
N MET A 94 -17.10 13.88 -5.12
CA MET A 94 -18.56 13.78 -5.25
C MET A 94 -19.23 13.50 -3.91
N LEU A 95 -18.53 12.82 -2.98
CA LEU A 95 -19.03 12.57 -1.63
C LEU A 95 -19.05 13.86 -0.81
N THR A 96 -18.03 14.70 -0.94
CA THR A 96 -17.95 15.99 -0.23
C THR A 96 -19.10 16.92 -0.63
N ARG A 97 -19.37 17.05 -1.93
CA ARG A 97 -20.51 17.85 -2.43
C ARG A 97 -21.85 17.35 -1.90
N THR A 98 -22.05 16.03 -1.89
CA THR A 98 -23.29 15.43 -1.36
C THR A 98 -23.46 15.73 0.13
N SER A 99 -22.38 15.73 0.91
CA SER A 99 -22.41 16.04 2.35
C SER A 99 -22.73 17.51 2.65
N GLU A 100 -22.27 18.44 1.81
CA GLU A 100 -22.55 19.87 1.93
C GLU A 100 -24.00 20.20 1.55
N VAL A 101 -24.50 19.58 0.48
CA VAL A 101 -25.90 19.69 0.06
C VAL A 101 -26.85 19.11 1.12
N GLY A 102 -26.50 17.98 1.74
CA GLY A 102 -27.28 17.39 2.83
C GLY A 102 -27.34 18.27 4.07
N ARG A 103 -26.23 18.94 4.44
CA ARG A 103 -26.20 19.92 5.53
C ARG A 103 -27.03 21.16 5.20
N ALA A 104 -26.91 21.70 3.98
CA ALA A 104 -27.68 22.87 3.55
C ALA A 104 -29.20 22.58 3.50
N ALA A 105 -29.61 21.40 3.00
CA ALA A 105 -31.01 20.98 2.97
C ALA A 105 -31.61 20.74 4.37
N GLY A 106 -30.79 20.32 5.35
CA GLY A 106 -31.20 20.18 6.75
C GLY A 106 -31.42 21.53 7.47
N VAL A 107 -30.77 22.60 7.03
CA VAL A 107 -30.92 23.96 7.59
C VAL A 107 -32.23 24.63 7.12
N VAL A 108 -32.70 24.33 5.90
CA VAL A 108 -33.90 24.94 5.31
C VAL A 108 -35.21 24.40 5.91
N ARG A 109 -35.20 23.24 6.59
CA ARG A 109 -36.41 22.61 7.15
C ARG A 109 -36.81 23.07 8.56
N LYS A 110 -36.12 24.06 9.15
CA LYS A 110 -36.53 24.71 10.40
C LYS A 110 -37.02 26.13 10.10
N GLY A 111 -38.29 26.26 9.74
CA GLY A 111 -39.01 27.51 9.55
C GLY A 111 -40.50 27.25 9.69
#